data_AF-A0A679GGG8-F1
#
_entry.id   AF-A0A679GGG8-F1
#
_cell.length_a   1.000
_cell.length_b   1.000
_cell.length_c   1.000
_cell.angle_alpha   90.00
_cell.angle_beta   90.00
_cell.angle_gamma   90.00
#
_symmetry.space_group_name_H-M   'P 1'
#
loop_
_entity.id
_entity.type
_entity.pdbx_description
1 polymer ?
#
loop_
_entity_poly.entity_id
_entity_poly.type
_entity_poly.pdbx_seq_one_letter_code
_entity_poly.pdbx_strand_id
1 'polypeptide(L)' 'MDVSASSISDASAAQLAIKVQVSVLKKSVDLQSQSALALLEALPAPVSNSNPPNLGNVIDVTA' A
#
# COMPACT_ATOMS: atom_id res chain seq x y z
N MET A 1 -41.93 25.20 0.86
CA MET A 1 -40.65 25.61 1.49
C MET A 1 -39.97 24.48 2.28
N ASP A 2 -40.62 23.32 2.49
CA ASP A 2 -40.06 22.21 3.27
C ASP A 2 -39.12 21.28 2.47
N VAL A 3 -39.47 20.98 1.20
CA VAL A 3 -38.66 20.14 0.29
C VAL A 3 -37.22 20.65 0.07
N SER A 4 -37.00 21.96 0.15
CA SER A 4 -35.68 22.56 0.00
C SER A 4 -34.79 22.29 1.21
N ALA A 5 -35.33 22.35 2.42
CA ALA A 5 -34.58 22.07 3.65
C ALA A 5 -34.19 20.59 3.73
N SER A 6 -35.10 19.67 3.40
CA SER A 6 -34.82 18.23 3.34
C SER A 6 -33.74 17.91 2.29
N SER A 7 -33.83 18.51 1.10
CA SER A 7 -32.83 18.31 0.03
C SER A 7 -31.44 18.83 0.39
N ILE A 8 -31.35 19.91 1.17
CA ILE A 8 -30.08 20.47 1.65
C ILE A 8 -29.47 19.55 2.73
N SER A 9 -30.29 19.01 3.62
CA SER A 9 -29.85 18.03 4.62
C SER A 9 -29.31 16.74 3.98
N ASP A 10 -30.00 16.21 2.98
CA ASP A 10 -29.57 15.01 2.24
C ASP A 10 -28.25 15.25 1.49
N ALA A 11 -28.11 16.41 0.84
CA ALA A 11 -26.87 16.80 0.17
C ALA A 11 -25.69 16.92 1.14
N SER A 12 -25.92 17.48 2.34
CA SER A 12 -24.90 17.59 3.39
C SER A 12 -24.46 16.23 3.92
N ALA A 13 -25.40 15.32 4.16
CA ALA A 13 -25.12 13.96 4.60
C ALA A 13 -24.32 13.17 3.55
N ALA A 14 -24.67 13.29 2.26
CA ALA A 14 -23.94 12.67 1.16
C ALA A 14 -22.50 13.20 1.06
N GLN A 15 -22.29 14.52 1.20
CA GLN A 15 -20.96 15.12 1.20
C GLN A 15 -20.11 14.63 2.37
N LEU A 16 -20.69 14.49 3.56
CA LEU A 16 -20.00 13.96 4.72
C LEU A 16 -19.59 12.49 4.50
N ALA A 17 -20.49 11.66 3.98
CA ALA A 17 -20.20 10.27 3.68
C ALA A 17 -19.03 10.13 2.69
N ILE A 18 -18.99 10.96 1.64
CA ILE A 18 -17.89 11.00 0.67
C ILE A 18 -16.57 11.40 1.35
N LYS A 19 -16.57 12.45 2.18
CA LYS A 19 -15.37 12.90 2.90
C LYS A 19 -14.82 11.81 3.83
N VAL A 20 -15.69 11.10 4.52
CA VAL A 20 -15.30 9.99 5.40
C VAL A 20 -14.71 8.85 4.56
N GLN A 21 -15.36 8.45 3.48
CA GLN A 21 -14.85 7.39 2.58
C GLN A 21 -13.46 7.73 2.03
N VAL A 22 -13.25 8.96 1.57
CA VAL A 22 -11.94 9.42 1.09
C VAL A 22 -10.90 9.44 2.21
N SER A 23 -11.29 9.84 3.42
CA SER A 23 -10.39 9.87 4.58
C SER A 23 -9.98 8.45 5.00
N VAL A 24 -10.92 7.51 4.99
CA VAL A 24 -10.65 6.09 5.25
C VAL A 24 -9.71 5.52 4.19
N LEU A 25 -9.98 5.77 2.90
CA LEU A 25 -9.12 5.33 1.81
C LEU A 25 -7.68 5.84 1.96
N LYS A 26 -7.52 7.15 2.23
CA LYS A 26 -6.20 7.75 2.50
C LYS A 26 -5.49 7.06 3.65
N LYS A 27 -6.20 6.88 4.78
CA LYS A 27 -5.63 6.22 5.94
C LYS A 27 -5.23 4.77 5.66
N SER A 28 -6.01 4.03 4.86
CA SER A 28 -5.66 2.68 4.43
C SER A 28 -4.39 2.65 3.59
N VAL A 29 -4.21 3.60 2.67
CA VAL A 29 -2.97 3.73 1.88
C VAL A 29 -1.78 4.06 2.79
N ASP A 30 -1.94 4.99 3.72
CA ASP A 30 -0.86 5.36 4.67
C ASP A 30 -0.44 4.18 5.56
N LEU A 31 -1.41 3.37 6.01
CA LEU A 31 -1.14 2.15 6.78
C LEU A 31 -0.45 1.08 5.94
N GLN A 32 -0.86 0.90 4.69
CA GLN A 32 -0.19 -0.02 3.77
C GLN A 32 1.27 0.39 3.54
N SER A 33 1.53 1.70 3.36
CA SER A 33 2.89 2.21 3.21
C SER A 33 3.75 1.94 4.45
N GLN A 34 3.23 2.21 5.64
CA GLN A 34 3.96 1.92 6.89
C GLN A 34 4.22 0.42 7.06
N SER A 35 3.25 -0.42 6.74
CA SER A 35 3.43 -1.88 6.78
C SER A 35 4.48 -2.35 5.79
N ALA A 36 4.50 -1.79 4.57
CA ALA A 36 5.50 -2.12 3.57
C ALA A 36 6.90 -1.70 4.02
N LEU A 37 7.06 -0.51 4.62
CA LEU A 37 8.34 -0.06 5.17
C LEU A 37 8.82 -0.97 6.31
N ALA A 38 7.94 -1.34 7.23
CA ALA A 38 8.30 -2.26 8.33
C ALA A 38 8.77 -3.63 7.81
N LEU A 39 8.16 -4.14 6.73
CA LEU A 39 8.60 -5.37 6.08
C LEU A 39 9.97 -5.23 5.42
N LEU A 40 10.25 -4.08 4.80
CA LEU A 40 11.55 -3.78 4.20
C LEU A 40 12.65 -3.67 5.26
N GLU A 41 12.36 -3.03 6.40
CA GLU A 41 13.29 -2.92 7.53
C GLU A 41 13.54 -4.27 8.22
N ALA A 42 12.54 -5.15 8.21
CA ALA A 42 12.66 -6.51 8.75
C ALA A 42 13.46 -7.46 7.84
N LEU A 43 13.85 -7.03 6.63
CA LEU A 43 14.69 -7.85 5.77
C LEU A 43 16.05 -8.10 6.45
N PRO A 44 16.52 -9.35 6.49
CA PRO A 44 17.87 -9.65 6.96
C PRO A 44 18.90 -8.85 6.18
N ALA A 45 19.99 -8.45 6.84
CA ALA A 45 21.11 -7.81 6.18
C ALA A 45 21.56 -8.66 4.96
N PRO A 46 21.87 -8.03 3.80
CA PRO A 46 22.36 -8.76 2.65
C PRO A 46 23.55 -9.62 3.05
N VAL A 47 23.43 -10.92 2.82
CA VAL A 47 24.53 -11.87 3.02
C VAL A 47 25.59 -11.57 1.96
N SER A 48 26.60 -10.77 2.33
CA SER A 48 27.65 -10.30 1.41
C SER A 48 28.40 -11.41 0.67
N ASN A 49 28.28 -12.67 1.10
CA ASN A 49 28.96 -13.82 0.52
C ASN A 49 28.06 -15.08 0.45
N SER A 50 26.80 -14.95 -0.01
CA SER A 50 25.92 -16.11 -0.25
C SER A 50 26.32 -16.96 -1.47
N ASN A 51 27.25 -16.47 -2.29
CA ASN A 51 27.67 -17.20 -3.47
C ASN A 51 28.66 -18.30 -3.06
N PRO A 52 28.39 -19.57 -3.41
CA PRO A 52 29.32 -20.66 -3.14
C PRO A 52 30.64 -20.46 -3.91
N PRO A 53 31.75 -21.04 -3.43
CA PRO A 53 33.00 -21.06 -4.17
C PRO A 53 32.78 -21.60 -5.59
N ASN A 54 33.37 -20.94 -6.59
CA ASN A 54 33.28 -21.31 -8.02
C ASN A 54 31.94 -21.03 -8.72
N LEU A 55 31.08 -20.13 -8.21
CA LEU A 55 29.91 -19.68 -8.96
C LEU A 55 30.33 -19.02 -10.30
N GLY A 56 29.77 -19.47 -11.42
CA GLY A 56 30.12 -18.98 -12.76
C GLY A 56 31.24 -19.76 -13.45
N ASN A 57 31.87 -20.74 -12.79
CA ASN A 57 32.89 -21.59 -13.43
C ASN A 57 32.31 -22.69 -14.33
N VAL A 58 31.00 -22.96 -14.24
CA VAL A 58 30.33 -23.98 -15.05
C VAL A 58 29.31 -23.27 -15.94
N ILE A 59 29.55 -23.31 -17.25
CA ILE A 59 28.58 -22.99 -18.29
C ILE A 59 28.05 -24.33 -18.78
N ASP A 60 26.75 -24.56 -18.64
CA ASP A 60 26.10 -25.71 -19.31
C ASP A 60 26.07 -25.42 -20.81
N VAL A 61 26.88 -26.16 -21.57
CA VAL A 61 27.02 -26.04 -23.03
C VAL A 61 26.28 -27.15 -23.78
N THR A 62 25.35 -27.84 -23.13
CA THR A 62 24.52 -28.83 -23.83
C THR A 62 23.46 -28.12 -24.68
N ALA A 63 23.43 -28.48 -25.97
CA ALA A 63 22.60 -27.90 -27.03
C ALA A 63 21.36 -28.76 -27.32
#